data_AF-A0A398B6R7-F1
#
_entry.id   AF-A0A398B6R7-F1
#
_cell.length_a   1.000
_cell.length_b   1.000
_cell.length_c   1.000
_cell.angle_alpha   90.00
_cell.angle_beta   90.00
_cell.angle_gamma   90.00
#
_symmetry.space_group_name_H-M   'P 1'
#
loop_
_entity.id
_entity.type
_entity.pdbx_description
1 polymer ?
#
loop_
_entity_poly.entity_id
_entity_poly.type
_entity_poly.pdbx_seq_one_letter_code
_entity_poly.pdbx_strand_id
1 'polypeptide(L)'
;MKNIFSMKKIFSFLKPIIPVKERKVLKRIEYTILHTKLEEHVIVNLQSAQEHEKLLDKIFTETKKHNANNVTRTNAYLSILSRRPELHCAFLAHTVSKNGGYYMTDLKSSYMDAILPHGEKETYFLFLEECNAAIFQDAYPQLLLYDESTKQCKPLYFLLSHFHVSRFMVPVWNLFHQEGNSTMLTTALIINEQKMLEKRVLLNRKKSRLPFSDILFQLQEKLGFTSIYFTLAGGR
;
A
#
# COMPACT_ATOMS: atom_id res chain seq x y z
N MET A 1 -2.52 27.84 35.18
CA MET A 1 -3.46 28.06 34.07
C MET A 1 -3.81 26.72 33.44
N LYS A 2 -5.10 26.49 33.20
CA LYS A 2 -5.69 25.16 32.94
C LYS A 2 -5.21 24.56 31.61
N ASN A 3 -4.70 23.34 31.71
CA ASN A 3 -4.35 22.46 30.59
C ASN A 3 -5.66 21.96 29.94
N ILE A 4 -6.12 22.64 28.88
CA ILE A 4 -7.37 22.33 28.17
C ILE A 4 -7.04 21.93 26.74
N PHE A 5 -6.48 20.73 26.59
CA PHE A 5 -6.81 19.86 25.46
C PHE A 5 -7.13 18.48 26.06
N SER A 6 -8.36 18.36 26.59
CA SER A 6 -8.86 17.14 27.19
C SER A 6 -8.71 15.96 26.22
N MET A 7 -8.10 14.86 26.69
CA MET A 7 -7.95 13.59 25.96
C MET A 7 -9.24 13.16 25.23
N LYS A 8 -10.42 13.49 25.77
CA LYS A 8 -11.73 13.22 25.15
C LYS A 8 -11.91 13.84 23.75
N LYS A 9 -11.28 14.98 23.46
CA LYS A 9 -11.36 15.67 22.14
C LYS A 9 -10.49 14.99 21.07
N ILE A 10 -9.41 14.31 21.49
CA ILE A 10 -8.56 13.50 20.61
C ILE A 10 -9.23 12.14 20.35
N PHE A 11 -9.84 11.54 21.38
CA PHE A 11 -10.66 10.33 21.24
C PHE A 11 -11.88 10.51 20.30
N SER A 12 -12.47 11.71 20.21
CA SER A 12 -13.56 11.98 19.26
C SER A 12 -13.09 12.11 17.81
N PHE A 13 -11.84 12.53 17.58
CA PHE A 13 -11.25 12.66 16.25
C PHE A 13 -10.90 11.31 15.60
N LEU A 14 -10.63 10.28 16.41
CA LEU A 14 -10.27 8.93 15.95
C LEU A 14 -11.48 7.98 15.78
N LYS A 15 -12.62 8.34 16.37
CA LYS A 15 -13.85 7.53 16.33
C LYS A 15 -14.48 7.33 14.94
N PRO A 16 -14.34 8.21 13.92
CA PRO A 16 -14.96 7.99 12.62
C PRO A 16 -14.04 7.27 11.61
N ILE A 17 -12.79 6.93 11.96
CA ILE A 17 -11.76 6.53 10.99
C ILE A 17 -11.69 5.00 10.77
N ILE A 18 -12.37 4.20 11.59
CA ILE A 18 -12.26 2.73 11.53
C ILE A 18 -13.66 2.08 11.67
N PRO A 19 -14.18 1.42 10.61
CA PRO A 19 -15.38 0.60 10.68
C PRO A 19 -15.34 -0.38 11.84
N VAL A 20 -16.47 -0.53 12.55
CA VAL A 20 -16.57 -1.30 13.80
C VAL A 20 -16.14 -2.77 13.66
N LYS A 21 -16.19 -3.32 12.43
CA LYS A 21 -15.78 -4.70 12.11
C LYS A 21 -14.26 -4.91 12.20
N GLU A 22 -13.45 -3.92 11.80
CA GLU A 22 -11.97 -3.98 11.84
C GLU A 22 -11.41 -3.81 13.25
N ARG A 23 -12.19 -3.18 14.15
CA ARG A 23 -11.85 -3.07 15.58
C ARG A 23 -11.80 -4.42 16.30
N LYS A 24 -12.36 -5.48 15.72
CA LYS A 24 -12.27 -6.84 16.28
C LYS A 24 -10.98 -7.56 15.86
N VAL A 25 -10.43 -7.27 14.68
CA VAL A 25 -9.18 -7.88 14.18
C VAL A 25 -7.96 -7.31 14.88
N LEU A 26 -8.00 -6.03 15.25
CA LEU A 26 -6.95 -5.35 16.03
C LEU A 26 -7.02 -5.61 17.54
N LYS A 27 -7.96 -6.43 18.03
CA LYS A 27 -8.12 -6.71 19.46
C LYS A 27 -7.25 -7.87 19.92
N ARG A 28 -5.95 -7.60 20.17
CA ARG A 28 -5.29 -7.95 21.44
C ARG A 28 -3.81 -7.54 21.56
N ILE A 29 -3.08 -7.27 20.47
CA ILE A 29 -1.61 -7.35 20.57
C ILE A 29 -0.89 -6.01 20.82
N GLU A 30 -1.29 -4.85 20.30
CA GLU A 30 -0.21 -3.87 20.05
C GLU A 30 -0.47 -2.37 20.18
N TYR A 31 -1.64 -1.93 20.66
CA TYR A 31 -1.90 -0.48 20.77
C TYR A 31 -0.96 0.24 21.76
N THR A 32 -0.53 -0.46 22.83
CA THR A 32 0.39 0.08 23.84
C THR A 32 1.86 0.03 23.39
N ILE A 33 2.26 -1.05 22.71
CA ILE A 33 3.65 -1.24 22.21
C ILE A 33 3.94 -0.28 21.04
N LEU A 34 2.97 -0.02 20.16
CA LEU A 34 3.07 1.02 19.13
C LEU A 34 3.27 2.42 19.73
N HIS A 35 2.61 2.73 20.86
CA HIS A 35 2.71 4.04 21.49
C HIS A 35 4.07 4.29 22.14
N THR A 36 4.64 3.30 22.84
CA THR A 36 5.94 3.45 23.52
C THR A 36 7.11 3.54 22.53
N LYS A 37 7.05 2.83 21.40
CA LYS A 37 8.14 2.84 20.40
C LYS A 37 8.14 4.08 19.48
N LEU A 38 7.03 4.81 19.37
CA LEU A 38 6.93 6.00 18.50
C LEU A 38 7.75 7.20 19.01
N GLU A 39 8.06 7.29 20.30
CA GLU A 39 8.82 8.41 20.89
C GLU A 39 10.35 8.23 20.81
N GLU A 40 10.86 6.99 20.80
CA GLU A 40 12.31 6.71 20.67
C GLU A 40 12.85 6.85 19.23
N HIS A 41 11.98 6.81 18.22
CA HIS A 41 12.37 6.76 16.80
C HIS A 41 12.86 8.07 16.17
N VAL A 42 12.84 9.20 16.89
CA VAL A 42 13.19 10.51 16.32
C VAL A 42 14.70 10.76 16.25
N ILE A 43 15.52 10.08 17.04
CA ILE A 43 16.96 10.40 17.20
C ILE A 43 17.91 9.54 16.32
N VAL A 44 17.47 8.37 15.84
CA VAL A 44 18.31 7.44 15.03
C VAL A 44 18.37 7.79 13.53
N ASN A 45 17.64 8.82 13.09
CA ASN A 45 17.27 9.00 11.68
C ASN A 45 18.33 9.70 10.80
N LEU A 46 19.32 10.40 11.37
CA LEU A 46 20.29 11.19 10.59
C LEU A 46 21.64 10.48 10.36
N GLN A 47 22.17 9.77 11.36
CA GLN A 47 23.44 9.04 11.21
C GLN A 47 23.29 7.73 10.43
N SER A 48 22.14 7.07 10.54
CA SER A 48 21.90 5.78 9.88
C SER A 48 21.66 5.89 8.36
N ALA A 49 21.23 7.05 7.86
CA ALA A 49 20.98 7.25 6.42
C ALA A 49 22.27 7.22 5.58
N GLN A 50 23.38 7.73 6.13
CA GLN A 50 24.66 7.81 5.41
C GLN A 50 25.34 6.44 5.28
N GLU A 51 25.20 5.56 6.29
CA GLU A 51 25.65 4.17 6.23
C GLU A 51 24.83 3.32 5.24
N HIS A 52 23.55 3.66 5.06
CA HIS A 52 22.62 2.91 4.23
C HIS A 52 22.28 3.57 2.88
N GLU A 53 23.01 4.62 2.48
CA GLU A 53 22.74 5.39 1.25
C GLU A 53 22.69 4.49 0.00
N LYS A 54 23.64 3.57 -0.14
CA LYS A 54 23.67 2.61 -1.25
C LYS A 54 22.45 1.69 -1.28
N LEU A 55 21.95 1.29 -0.11
CA LEU A 55 20.77 0.44 0.00
C LEU A 55 19.50 1.24 -0.35
N LEU A 56 19.40 2.47 0.15
CA LEU A 56 18.29 3.37 -0.18
C LEU A 56 18.24 3.61 -1.69
N ASP A 57 19.36 3.98 -2.30
CA ASP A 57 19.45 4.22 -3.75
C ASP A 57 19.09 2.98 -4.58
N LYS A 58 19.57 1.80 -4.16
CA LYS A 58 19.18 0.52 -4.76
C LYS A 58 17.66 0.31 -4.72
N ILE A 59 17.03 0.51 -3.56
CA ILE A 59 15.59 0.31 -3.40
C ILE A 59 14.79 1.36 -4.19
N PHE A 60 15.22 2.62 -4.20
CA PHE A 60 14.59 3.67 -5.02
C PHE A 60 14.67 3.34 -6.51
N THR A 61 15.86 2.94 -6.98
CA THR A 61 16.10 2.61 -8.38
C THR A 61 15.27 1.41 -8.81
N GLU A 62 15.27 0.33 -8.03
CA GLU A 62 14.46 -0.87 -8.34
C GLU A 62 12.95 -0.57 -8.28
N THR A 63 12.50 0.21 -7.29
CA THR A 63 11.11 0.66 -7.22
C THR A 63 10.73 1.45 -8.48
N LYS A 64 11.53 2.44 -8.88
CA LYS A 64 11.26 3.25 -10.07
C LYS A 64 11.24 2.41 -11.35
N LYS A 65 12.21 1.51 -11.50
CA LYS A 65 12.33 0.60 -12.65
C LYS A 65 11.11 -0.30 -12.77
N HIS A 66 10.64 -0.90 -11.67
CA HIS A 66 9.49 -1.79 -11.69
C HIS A 66 8.15 -1.06 -11.71
N ASN A 67 8.11 0.21 -11.33
CA ASN A 67 6.92 1.06 -11.44
C ASN A 67 6.67 1.62 -12.85
N ALA A 68 7.43 1.19 -13.86
CA ALA A 68 7.31 1.71 -15.23
C ALA A 68 5.93 1.48 -15.87
N ASN A 69 5.30 0.33 -15.62
CA ASN A 69 3.94 0.00 -16.07
C ASN A 69 3.33 -1.14 -15.25
N ASN A 70 2.06 -1.46 -15.48
CA ASN A 70 1.35 -2.50 -14.73
C ASN A 70 1.99 -3.90 -14.84
N VAL A 71 2.52 -4.26 -16.01
CA VAL A 71 3.15 -5.58 -16.23
C VAL A 71 4.42 -5.70 -15.38
N THR A 72 5.27 -4.68 -15.39
CA THR A 72 6.51 -4.69 -14.60
C THR A 72 6.22 -4.72 -13.10
N ARG A 73 5.17 -4.04 -12.64
CA ARG A 73 4.72 -4.07 -11.23
C ARG A 73 4.22 -5.44 -10.82
N THR A 74 3.34 -6.03 -11.64
CA THR A 74 2.74 -7.35 -11.39
C THR A 74 3.82 -8.42 -11.27
N ASN A 75 4.81 -8.39 -12.16
CA ASN A 75 5.94 -9.32 -12.14
C ASN A 75 6.88 -9.08 -10.95
N ALA A 76 7.05 -7.83 -10.54
CA ALA A 76 7.90 -7.49 -9.39
C ALA A 76 7.34 -8.04 -8.07
N TYR A 77 6.02 -7.98 -7.87
CA TYR A 77 5.37 -8.61 -6.72
C TYR A 77 5.49 -10.13 -6.75
N LEU A 78 5.30 -10.76 -7.92
CA LEU A 78 5.49 -12.20 -8.06
C LEU A 78 6.92 -12.62 -7.72
N SER A 79 7.91 -11.86 -8.20
CA SER A 79 9.33 -12.09 -7.92
C SER A 79 9.66 -12.03 -6.42
N ILE A 80 9.05 -11.10 -5.69
CA ILE A 80 9.17 -11.03 -4.23
C ILE A 80 8.52 -12.24 -3.57
N LEU A 81 7.28 -12.58 -3.96
CA LEU A 81 6.55 -13.71 -3.40
C LEU A 81 7.32 -15.03 -3.56
N SER A 82 7.93 -15.25 -4.72
CA SER A 82 8.76 -16.44 -4.95
C SER A 82 9.98 -16.53 -4.03
N ARG A 83 10.54 -15.39 -3.60
CA ARG A 83 11.67 -15.34 -2.66
C ARG A 83 11.22 -15.36 -1.19
N ARG A 84 10.03 -14.85 -0.91
CA ARG A 84 9.48 -14.57 0.42
C ARG A 84 8.01 -15.02 0.50
N PRO A 85 7.74 -16.33 0.49
CA PRO A 85 6.37 -16.86 0.50
C PRO A 85 5.57 -16.46 1.75
N GLU A 86 6.24 -16.11 2.85
CA GLU A 86 5.65 -15.56 4.07
C GLU A 86 5.00 -14.17 3.86
N LEU A 87 5.37 -13.44 2.81
CA LEU A 87 4.76 -12.14 2.47
C LEU A 87 3.45 -12.33 1.70
N HIS A 88 2.40 -12.78 2.38
CA HIS A 88 1.06 -12.93 1.78
C HIS A 88 0.54 -11.64 1.13
N CYS A 89 0.95 -10.48 1.63
CA CYS A 89 0.66 -9.18 1.03
C CYS A 89 1.24 -9.04 -0.39
N ALA A 90 2.39 -9.65 -0.71
CA ALA A 90 2.96 -9.65 -2.05
C ALA A 90 2.09 -10.46 -3.02
N PHE A 91 1.49 -11.57 -2.57
CA PHE A 91 0.52 -12.34 -3.35
C PHE A 91 -0.76 -11.54 -3.61
N LEU A 92 -1.30 -10.88 -2.58
CA LEU A 92 -2.46 -10.01 -2.72
C LEU A 92 -2.18 -8.88 -3.72
N ALA A 93 -1.05 -8.19 -3.55
CA ALA A 93 -0.65 -7.09 -4.42
C ALA A 93 -0.41 -7.54 -5.87
N HIS A 94 0.21 -8.70 -6.09
CA HIS A 94 0.32 -9.33 -7.41
C HIS A 94 -1.06 -9.52 -8.04
N THR A 95 -1.98 -10.16 -7.30
CA THR A 95 -3.32 -10.51 -7.81
C THR A 95 -4.13 -9.26 -8.14
N VAL A 96 -4.13 -8.27 -7.25
CA VAL A 96 -4.83 -6.99 -7.46
C VAL A 96 -4.22 -6.21 -8.64
N SER A 97 -2.89 -6.18 -8.75
CA SER A 97 -2.22 -5.51 -9.87
C SER A 97 -2.54 -6.17 -11.21
N LYS A 98 -2.55 -7.51 -11.25
CA LYS A 98 -2.93 -8.31 -12.41
C LYS A 98 -4.37 -8.05 -12.84
N ASN A 99 -5.31 -8.02 -11.90
CA ASN A 99 -6.71 -7.70 -12.20
C ASN A 99 -6.85 -6.28 -12.77
N GLY A 100 -6.16 -5.30 -12.17
CA GLY A 100 -6.08 -3.96 -12.73
C GLY A 100 -5.58 -3.95 -14.19
N GLY A 101 -4.57 -4.77 -14.49
CA GLY A 101 -4.06 -4.95 -15.86
C GLY A 101 -5.06 -5.57 -16.83
N TYR A 102 -5.91 -6.51 -16.38
CA TYR A 102 -7.00 -7.04 -17.21
C TYR A 102 -8.02 -5.97 -17.52
N TYR A 103 -8.47 -5.19 -16.55
CA TYR A 103 -9.39 -4.08 -16.80
C TYR A 103 -8.80 -3.02 -17.74
N MET A 104 -7.52 -2.70 -17.59
CA MET A 104 -6.80 -1.84 -18.54
C MET A 104 -6.78 -2.40 -19.97
N THR A 105 -6.72 -3.73 -20.11
CA THR A 105 -6.76 -4.41 -21.40
C THR A 105 -8.17 -4.39 -21.98
N ASP A 106 -9.19 -4.64 -21.16
CA ASP A 106 -10.60 -4.60 -21.55
C ASP A 106 -11.02 -3.21 -22.06
N LEU A 107 -10.50 -2.13 -21.47
CA LEU A 107 -10.73 -0.77 -21.95
C LEU A 107 -10.19 -0.53 -23.38
N LYS A 108 -9.20 -1.31 -23.82
CA LYS A 108 -8.65 -1.26 -25.18
C LYS A 108 -9.36 -2.19 -26.16
N SER A 109 -10.27 -3.03 -25.67
CA SER A 109 -11.04 -3.95 -26.50
C SER A 109 -12.07 -3.21 -27.36
N SER A 110 -12.28 -3.69 -28.60
CA SER A 110 -13.31 -3.18 -29.49
C SER A 110 -14.73 -3.41 -28.97
N TYR A 111 -14.93 -4.41 -28.10
CA TYR A 111 -16.23 -4.63 -27.44
C TYR A 111 -16.62 -3.46 -26.54
N MET A 112 -15.63 -2.72 -26.02
CA MET A 112 -15.87 -1.62 -25.10
C MET A 112 -16.20 -0.31 -25.82
N ASP A 113 -16.01 -0.25 -27.15
CA ASP A 113 -16.38 0.90 -28.00
C ASP A 113 -17.90 1.17 -28.00
N ALA A 114 -18.71 0.12 -27.82
CA ALA A 114 -20.16 0.21 -27.76
C ALA A 114 -20.68 0.70 -26.39
N ILE A 115 -19.83 0.70 -25.36
CA ILE A 115 -20.20 0.98 -23.97
C ILE A 115 -19.63 2.32 -23.51
N LEU A 116 -18.40 2.64 -23.90
CA LEU A 116 -17.71 3.85 -23.47
C LEU A 116 -17.09 4.60 -24.66
N PRO A 117 -17.31 5.93 -24.77
CA PRO A 117 -16.60 6.77 -25.74
C PRO A 117 -15.09 6.68 -25.55
N HIS A 118 -14.33 6.83 -26.64
CA HIS A 118 -12.86 6.70 -26.61
C HIS A 118 -12.18 7.57 -25.54
N GLY A 119 -12.59 8.83 -25.39
CA GLY A 119 -12.00 9.74 -24.39
C GLY A 119 -12.24 9.30 -22.94
N GLU A 120 -13.36 8.62 -22.66
CA GLU A 120 -13.63 8.06 -21.33
C GLU A 120 -12.76 6.83 -21.07
N LYS A 121 -12.59 5.94 -22.06
CA LYS A 121 -11.73 4.74 -21.93
C LYS A 121 -10.29 5.10 -21.60
N GLU A 122 -9.75 6.12 -22.27
CA GLU A 122 -8.42 6.65 -21.98
C GLU A 122 -8.33 7.23 -20.57
N THR A 123 -9.35 8.00 -20.15
CA THR A 123 -9.44 8.54 -18.79
C THR A 123 -9.45 7.43 -17.73
N TYR A 124 -10.24 6.38 -17.93
CA TYR A 124 -10.29 5.22 -17.03
C TYR A 124 -8.97 4.44 -17.02
N PHE A 125 -8.33 4.27 -18.19
CA PHE A 125 -7.03 3.59 -18.28
C PHE A 125 -5.97 4.35 -17.47
N LEU A 126 -5.85 5.66 -17.69
CA LEU A 126 -4.89 6.51 -16.97
C LEU A 126 -5.17 6.50 -15.47
N PHE A 127 -6.43 6.58 -15.07
CA PHE A 127 -6.83 6.49 -13.68
C PHE A 127 -6.37 5.17 -13.03
N LEU A 128 -6.65 4.02 -13.66
CA LEU A 128 -6.22 2.72 -13.15
C LEU A 128 -4.68 2.62 -13.08
N GLU A 129 -3.99 3.18 -14.07
CA GLU A 129 -2.52 3.17 -14.14
C GLU A 129 -1.92 4.00 -13.00
N GLU A 130 -2.43 5.20 -12.79
CA GLU A 130 -2.03 6.09 -11.70
C GLU A 130 -2.28 5.47 -10.32
N CYS A 131 -3.44 4.86 -10.10
CA CYS A 131 -3.76 4.16 -8.85
C CYS A 131 -2.82 2.99 -8.59
N ASN A 132 -2.60 2.13 -9.58
CA ASN A 132 -1.70 0.99 -9.45
C ASN A 132 -0.25 1.42 -9.23
N ALA A 133 0.20 2.47 -9.92
CA ALA A 133 1.53 3.04 -9.73
C ALA A 133 1.70 3.67 -8.33
N ALA A 134 0.65 4.33 -7.83
CA ALA A 134 0.62 4.94 -6.51
C ALA A 134 0.74 3.91 -5.37
N ILE A 135 -0.03 2.83 -5.46
CA ILE A 135 0.00 1.72 -4.49
C ILE A 135 1.37 1.05 -4.53
N PHE A 136 1.89 0.77 -5.72
CA PHE A 136 3.21 0.14 -5.88
C PHE A 136 4.35 0.98 -5.32
N GLN A 137 4.30 2.30 -5.55
CA GLN A 137 5.30 3.22 -5.02
C GLN A 137 5.35 3.23 -3.48
N ASP A 138 4.23 2.95 -2.80
CA ASP A 138 4.16 2.87 -1.33
C ASP A 138 4.53 1.46 -0.82
N ALA A 139 3.98 0.40 -1.41
CA ALA A 139 4.09 -0.96 -0.88
C ALA A 139 5.41 -1.64 -1.27
N TYR A 140 5.82 -1.57 -2.54
CA TYR A 140 6.98 -2.31 -3.05
C TYR A 140 8.32 -2.03 -2.34
N PRO A 141 8.72 -0.77 -2.04
CA PRO A 141 9.96 -0.52 -1.31
C PRO A 141 9.96 -1.13 0.10
N GLN A 142 8.80 -1.30 0.74
CA GLN A 142 8.69 -1.97 2.04
C GLN A 142 9.02 -3.46 1.92
N LEU A 143 8.55 -4.10 0.84
CA LEU A 143 8.84 -5.51 0.57
C LEU A 143 10.32 -5.73 0.25
N LEU A 144 10.93 -4.83 -0.53
CA LEU A 144 12.37 -4.85 -0.81
C LEU A 144 13.18 -4.67 0.47
N LEU A 145 12.78 -3.74 1.34
CA LEU A 145 13.47 -3.50 2.60
C LEU A 145 13.39 -4.72 3.53
N TYR A 146 12.25 -5.40 3.57
CA TYR A 146 12.13 -6.67 4.30
C TYR A 146 13.06 -7.74 3.72
N ASP A 147 13.10 -7.91 2.39
CA ASP A 147 13.97 -8.89 1.75
C ASP A 147 15.46 -8.63 2.07
N GLU A 148 15.88 -7.37 2.06
CA GLU A 148 17.26 -6.96 2.41
C GLU A 148 17.54 -7.08 3.91
N SER A 149 16.59 -6.72 4.77
CA SER A 149 16.66 -6.90 6.22
C SER A 149 16.88 -8.37 6.60
N THR A 150 16.16 -9.28 5.94
CA THR A 150 16.29 -10.71 6.17
C THR A 150 17.60 -11.27 5.61
N LYS A 151 18.08 -10.81 4.44
CA LYS A 151 19.40 -11.22 3.90
C LYS A 151 20.56 -10.83 4.80
N GLN A 152 20.45 -9.67 5.46
CA GLN A 152 21.49 -9.14 6.34
C GLN A 152 21.34 -9.59 7.80
N CYS A 153 20.27 -10.33 8.13
CA CYS A 153 19.90 -10.70 9.50
C CYS A 153 19.85 -9.49 10.46
N LYS A 154 19.36 -8.34 9.98
CA LYS A 154 19.30 -7.08 10.74
C LYS A 154 17.98 -6.35 10.47
N PRO A 155 17.27 -5.87 11.50
CA PRO A 155 16.04 -5.09 11.29
C PRO A 155 16.37 -3.71 10.72
N LEU A 156 15.98 -3.44 9.47
CA LEU A 156 16.26 -2.19 8.76
C LEU A 156 15.05 -1.25 8.66
N TYR A 157 13.96 -1.53 9.38
CA TYR A 157 12.66 -0.88 9.22
C TYR A 157 12.63 0.60 9.60
N PHE A 158 13.63 1.10 10.32
CA PHE A 158 13.79 2.54 10.56
C PHE A 158 14.02 3.32 9.24
N LEU A 159 14.53 2.66 8.18
CA LEU A 159 14.71 3.26 6.85
C LEU A 159 13.39 3.51 6.11
N LEU A 160 12.25 3.00 6.59
CA LEU A 160 10.94 3.20 5.95
C LEU A 160 10.55 4.68 5.85
N SER A 161 11.05 5.52 6.76
CA SER A 161 10.83 6.97 6.75
C SER A 161 11.29 7.63 5.45
N HIS A 162 12.27 7.06 4.76
CA HIS A 162 12.80 7.58 3.50
C HIS A 162 11.90 7.28 2.29
N PHE A 163 11.04 6.26 2.36
CA PHE A 163 10.19 5.84 1.22
C PHE A 163 8.80 6.47 1.21
N HIS A 164 8.59 7.58 1.94
CA HIS A 164 7.27 8.20 2.15
C HIS A 164 6.22 7.29 2.80
N VAL A 165 6.66 6.18 3.38
CA VAL A 165 5.81 5.21 4.07
C VAL A 165 5.40 5.77 5.42
N SER A 166 4.17 5.51 5.84
CA SER A 166 3.66 5.93 7.14
C SER A 166 4.53 5.38 8.27
N ARG A 167 4.84 6.22 9.27
CA ARG A 167 5.51 5.80 10.52
C ARG A 167 4.82 4.63 11.22
N PHE A 168 3.52 4.43 10.96
CA PHE A 168 2.74 3.29 11.44
C PHE A 168 3.34 1.95 11.00
N MET A 169 3.96 1.87 9.83
CA MET A 169 4.50 0.63 9.28
C MET A 169 5.77 0.17 9.98
N VAL A 170 6.56 1.07 10.58
CA VAL A 170 7.81 0.72 11.28
C VAL A 170 7.58 -0.33 12.38
N PRO A 171 6.69 -0.10 13.37
CA PRO A 171 6.43 -1.10 14.40
C PRO A 171 5.76 -2.36 13.85
N VAL A 172 4.87 -2.24 12.85
CA VAL A 172 4.21 -3.39 12.19
C VAL A 172 5.23 -4.34 11.57
N TRP A 173 6.21 -3.81 10.84
CA TRP A 173 7.27 -4.61 10.25
C TRP A 173 8.20 -5.24 11.29
N ASN A 174 8.50 -4.52 12.38
CA ASN A 174 9.24 -5.09 13.51
C ASN A 174 8.47 -6.26 14.15
N LEU A 175 7.16 -6.14 14.35
CA LEU A 175 6.36 -7.23 14.90
C LEU A 175 6.32 -8.42 13.94
N PHE A 176 6.10 -8.18 12.65
CA PHE A 176 6.09 -9.24 11.66
C PHE A 176 7.44 -9.98 11.61
N HIS A 177 8.56 -9.27 11.72
CA HIS A 177 9.89 -9.89 11.77
C HIS A 177 10.07 -10.80 13.00
N GLN A 178 9.41 -10.49 14.13
CA GLN A 178 9.47 -11.26 15.36
C GLN A 178 8.50 -12.44 15.38
N GLU A 179 7.26 -12.25 14.91
CA GLU A 179 6.17 -13.21 15.06
C GLU A 179 5.86 -13.99 13.78
N GLY A 180 6.27 -13.52 12.60
CA GLY A 180 5.95 -14.13 11.31
C GLY A 180 4.46 -14.08 10.93
N ASN A 181 3.66 -13.21 11.57
CA ASN A 181 2.22 -13.16 11.36
C ASN A 181 1.83 -12.43 10.06
N SER A 182 1.79 -13.18 8.95
CA SER A 182 1.48 -12.65 7.61
C SER A 182 0.10 -12.01 7.50
N THR A 183 -0.88 -12.52 8.25
CA THR A 183 -2.25 -11.97 8.27
C THR A 183 -2.28 -10.58 8.89
N MET A 184 -1.57 -10.39 10.01
CA MET A 184 -1.41 -9.09 10.66
C MET A 184 -0.73 -8.09 9.73
N LEU A 185 0.41 -8.46 9.13
CA LEU A 185 1.12 -7.58 8.19
C LEU A 185 0.25 -7.19 7.00
N THR A 186 -0.44 -8.17 6.39
CA THR A 186 -1.31 -7.93 5.23
C THR A 186 -2.46 -6.98 5.58
N THR A 187 -3.08 -7.16 6.74
CA THR A 187 -4.16 -6.28 7.22
C THR A 187 -3.63 -4.86 7.45
N ALA A 188 -2.46 -4.73 8.07
CA ALA A 188 -1.86 -3.42 8.34
C ALA A 188 -1.48 -2.67 7.05
N LEU A 189 -0.95 -3.36 6.03
CA LEU A 189 -0.66 -2.78 4.72
C LEU A 189 -1.94 -2.30 4.02
N ILE A 190 -3.01 -3.09 4.03
CA ILE A 190 -4.32 -2.67 3.46
C ILE A 190 -4.81 -1.38 4.13
N ILE A 191 -4.75 -1.31 5.47
CA ILE A 191 -5.15 -0.11 6.22
C ILE A 191 -4.24 1.09 5.88
N ASN A 192 -2.93 0.87 5.68
CA ASN A 192 -2.00 1.91 5.27
C ASN A 192 -2.33 2.45 3.88
N GLU A 193 -2.58 1.55 2.92
CA GLU A 193 -2.96 1.90 1.54
C GLU A 193 -4.28 2.67 1.50
N GLN A 194 -5.31 2.22 2.23
CA GLN A 194 -6.60 2.91 2.29
C GLN A 194 -6.44 4.36 2.79
N LYS A 195 -5.70 4.58 3.88
CA LYS A 195 -5.41 5.94 4.39
C LYS A 195 -4.61 6.78 3.40
N MET A 196 -3.68 6.18 2.67
CA MET A 196 -2.88 6.85 1.66
C MET A 196 -3.77 7.31 0.49
N LEU A 197 -4.64 6.43 0.00
CA LEU A 197 -5.60 6.72 -1.08
C LEU A 197 -6.61 7.79 -0.67
N GLU A 198 -7.19 7.70 0.53
CA GLU A 198 -8.11 8.72 1.07
C GLU A 198 -7.46 10.12 1.06
N LYS A 199 -6.21 10.22 1.52
CA LYS A 199 -5.47 11.50 1.49
C LYS A 199 -5.29 12.02 0.06
N ARG A 200 -4.94 11.15 -0.90
CA ARG A 200 -4.78 11.55 -2.32
C ARG A 200 -6.11 12.00 -2.92
N VAL A 201 -7.20 11.28 -2.67
CA VAL A 201 -8.54 11.68 -3.15
C VAL A 201 -8.93 13.04 -2.57
N LEU A 202 -8.68 13.28 -1.28
CA LEU A 202 -8.95 14.58 -0.64
C LEU A 202 -8.10 15.73 -1.21
N LEU A 203 -6.83 15.46 -1.56
CA LEU A 203 -5.94 16.44 -2.18
C LEU A 203 -6.33 16.72 -3.65
N ASN A 204 -6.67 15.69 -4.41
CA ASN A 204 -7.06 15.80 -5.82
C ASN A 204 -8.43 16.48 -5.99
N ARG A 205 -9.37 16.27 -5.06
CA ARG A 205 -10.64 17.02 -4.99
C ARG A 205 -10.43 18.53 -4.86
N LYS A 206 -9.32 18.97 -4.26
CA LYS A 206 -8.97 20.41 -4.17
C LYS A 206 -8.25 20.95 -5.41
N LYS A 207 -7.65 20.07 -6.23
CA LYS A 207 -6.81 20.45 -7.38
C LYS A 207 -7.47 20.22 -8.75
N SER A 208 -8.46 19.34 -8.88
CA SER A 208 -9.00 18.91 -10.17
C SER A 208 -10.52 18.99 -10.24
N ARG A 209 -11.05 19.31 -11.43
CA ARG A 209 -12.49 19.37 -11.79
C ARG A 209 -13.11 17.98 -12.03
N LEU A 210 -12.34 16.89 -11.89
CA LEU A 210 -12.84 15.53 -12.06
C LEU A 210 -13.06 14.89 -10.69
N PRO A 211 -14.28 14.46 -10.37
CA PRO A 211 -14.58 13.83 -9.10
C PRO A 211 -13.96 12.42 -9.08
N PHE A 212 -12.71 12.33 -8.61
CA PHE A 212 -12.03 11.07 -8.28
C PHE A 212 -12.93 10.10 -7.48
N SER A 213 -13.85 10.64 -6.66
CA SER A 213 -14.84 9.86 -5.93
C SER A 213 -15.86 9.17 -6.82
N ASP A 214 -16.29 9.82 -7.89
CA ASP A 214 -17.37 9.31 -8.74
C ASP A 214 -16.79 8.26 -9.68
N ILE A 215 -15.52 8.38 -10.06
CA ILE A 215 -14.78 7.36 -10.82
C ILE A 215 -14.53 6.12 -9.94
N LEU A 216 -14.02 6.29 -8.71
CA LEU A 216 -13.83 5.17 -7.77
C LEU A 216 -15.16 4.45 -7.46
N PHE A 217 -16.21 5.22 -7.20
CA PHE A 217 -17.55 4.69 -6.93
C PHE A 217 -18.13 3.97 -8.16
N GLN A 218 -18.01 4.57 -9.36
CA GLN A 218 -18.47 3.93 -10.59
C GLN A 218 -17.64 2.70 -10.98
N LEU A 219 -16.33 2.66 -10.71
CA LEU A 219 -15.51 1.46 -10.92
C LEU A 219 -15.93 0.34 -9.98
N GLN A 220 -16.13 0.66 -8.70
CA GLN A 220 -16.57 -0.30 -7.69
C GLN A 220 -17.96 -0.88 -8.02
N GLU A 221 -18.90 -0.06 -8.51
CA GLU A 221 -20.26 -0.51 -8.85
C GLU A 221 -20.39 -1.11 -10.26
N LYS A 222 -19.78 -0.51 -11.29
CA LYS A 222 -20.03 -0.90 -12.71
C LYS A 222 -19.04 -1.91 -13.27
N LEU A 223 -17.77 -1.89 -12.84
CA LEU A 223 -16.73 -2.79 -13.40
C LEU A 223 -16.45 -4.03 -12.55
N GLY A 224 -17.22 -4.24 -11.46
CA GLY A 224 -17.15 -5.48 -10.69
C GLY A 224 -15.80 -5.72 -10.01
N PHE A 225 -15.02 -4.66 -9.72
CA PHE A 225 -13.73 -4.72 -9.01
C PHE A 225 -13.81 -5.32 -7.59
N THR A 226 -15.01 -5.63 -7.10
CA THR A 226 -15.26 -6.46 -5.92
C THR A 226 -14.87 -7.92 -6.12
N SER A 227 -14.70 -8.39 -7.36
CA SER A 227 -14.30 -9.76 -7.68
C SER A 227 -12.81 -9.84 -7.97
N ILE A 228 -12.05 -10.40 -7.01
CA ILE A 228 -10.64 -10.75 -7.24
C ILE A 228 -10.61 -12.16 -7.83
N TYR A 229 -10.22 -12.27 -9.10
CA TYR A 229 -10.04 -13.58 -9.74
C TYR A 229 -8.69 -14.18 -9.38
N PHE A 230 -8.72 -15.28 -8.63
CA PHE A 230 -7.53 -16.08 -8.36
C PHE A 230 -7.34 -17.11 -9.47
N THR A 231 -6.41 -16.84 -10.39
CA THR A 231 -5.95 -17.89 -11.31
C THR A 231 -4.95 -18.78 -10.58
N LEU A 232 -5.33 -20.00 -10.23
CA LEU A 232 -4.39 -21.02 -9.76
C LEU A 232 -3.47 -21.36 -10.93
N ALA A 233 -2.16 -21.19 -10.75
CA ALA A 233 -1.17 -21.68 -11.70
C ALA A 233 -1.18 -23.22 -11.67
N GLY A 234 -2.06 -23.82 -12.46
CA GLY A 234 -2.32 -25.26 -12.46
C GLY A 234 -3.46 -25.67 -13.39
N GLY A 235 -3.61 -25.00 -14.53
CA GLY A 235 -4.43 -25.47 -15.65
C GLY A 235 -3.51 -25.73 -16.82
N ARG A 236 -3.46 -26.98 -17.29
CA ARG A 236 -2.82 -27.36 -18.55
C ARG A 236 -3.49 -26.66 -19.72
#